data_AF-A0A1G3BWY0-F1
#
_entry.id   AF-A0A1G3BWY0-F1
#
_cell.length_a   1.000
_cell.length_b   1.000
_cell.length_c   1.000
_cell.angle_alpha   90.00
_cell.angle_beta   90.00
_cell.angle_gamma   90.00
#
_symmetry.space_group_name_H-M   'P 1'
#
loop_
_entity.id
_entity.type
_entity.pdbx_description
1 polymer ?
#
loop_
_entity_poly.entity_id
_entity_poly.type
_entity_poly.pdbx_seq_one_letter_code
_entity_poly.pdbx_strand_id
1 'polypeptide(L)'
;MRKYLFLTILCLVTGLAVIPFNTFASTTIEISKVTPDVLRQNDITIITIKGEGFQEDAELDLGEGITILSTDITKKKIKAQITVDLDASLGKRTVVVTNPDGEKDEKKGGLRIKKCKEDCQEPVPFAGNPIPIHDKNSSQYRTDCSSTSCHKSILKETSLDSSIMTFHVLKVLDPDISKYFGKTPDKKCLYCHKDTDLIEHSAGNIRRNVDVSICHYCHTKGNIGKEFYK
;
A
#
# COMPACT_ATOMS: atom_id res chain seq x y z
N MET A 1 -72.09 20.97 -34.58
CA MET A 1 -70.83 20.83 -33.81
C MET A 1 -70.98 19.67 -32.82
N ARG A 2 -70.02 18.74 -32.88
CA ARG A 2 -69.76 17.48 -32.15
C ARG A 2 -70.62 17.09 -30.92
N LYS A 3 -71.21 15.89 -31.01
CA LYS A 3 -71.49 14.94 -29.91
C LYS A 3 -70.17 14.46 -29.28
N TYR A 4 -70.07 14.32 -27.96
CA TYR A 4 -69.31 13.22 -27.33
C TYR A 4 -69.87 12.81 -25.97
N LEU A 5 -70.05 11.50 -25.89
CA LEU A 5 -70.45 10.60 -24.81
C LEU A 5 -69.31 10.50 -23.78
N PHE A 6 -69.58 10.64 -22.47
CA PHE A 6 -68.62 10.25 -21.43
C PHE A 6 -69.10 8.98 -20.73
N LEU A 7 -68.30 7.94 -20.94
CA LEU A 7 -68.41 6.58 -20.47
C LEU A 7 -67.96 6.51 -19.01
N THR A 8 -68.82 6.01 -18.12
CA THR A 8 -68.45 5.61 -16.75
C THR A 8 -67.53 4.38 -16.83
N ILE A 9 -66.25 4.54 -16.47
CA ILE A 9 -65.30 3.44 -16.33
C ILE A 9 -65.40 2.90 -14.90
N LEU A 10 -65.87 1.66 -14.82
CA LEU A 10 -65.87 0.79 -13.65
C LEU A 10 -64.42 0.42 -13.32
N CYS A 11 -63.88 0.90 -12.18
CA CYS A 11 -62.56 0.50 -11.69
C CYS A 11 -62.57 -0.99 -11.30
N LEU A 12 -61.81 -1.78 -12.07
CA LEU A 12 -61.48 -3.17 -11.75
C LEU A 12 -60.45 -3.17 -10.61
N VAL A 13 -60.79 -3.81 -9.49
CA VAL A 13 -59.87 -4.03 -8.36
C VAL A 13 -58.81 -5.05 -8.80
N THR A 14 -57.60 -4.59 -9.09
CA THR A 14 -56.45 -5.49 -9.24
C THR A 14 -55.84 -5.73 -7.86
N GLY A 15 -55.83 -7.00 -7.45
CA GLY A 15 -55.31 -7.42 -6.15
C GLY A 15 -53.85 -7.00 -5.97
N LEU A 16 -53.59 -6.25 -4.90
CA LEU A 16 -52.25 -5.94 -4.43
C LEU A 16 -51.71 -7.20 -3.74
N ALA A 17 -50.87 -7.97 -4.43
CA ALA A 17 -50.10 -9.04 -3.80
C ALA A 17 -49.08 -8.39 -2.84
N VAL A 18 -49.40 -8.41 -1.55
CA VAL A 18 -48.46 -8.03 -0.49
C VAL A 18 -47.45 -9.17 -0.38
N ILE A 19 -46.31 -9.05 -1.08
CA ILE A 19 -45.20 -9.97 -0.92
C ILE A 19 -44.66 -9.74 0.51
N PRO A 20 -44.63 -10.75 1.40
CA PRO A 20 -44.01 -10.57 2.70
C PRO A 20 -42.54 -10.24 2.47
N PHE A 21 -42.10 -9.07 2.95
CA PHE A 21 -40.69 -8.78 3.08
C PHE A 21 -40.10 -9.84 4.00
N ASN A 22 -39.38 -10.81 3.42
CA ASN A 22 -38.49 -11.65 4.20
C ASN A 22 -37.48 -10.71 4.86
N THR A 23 -37.60 -10.55 6.17
CA THR A 23 -36.57 -9.98 7.02
C THR A 23 -35.36 -10.88 6.89
N PHE A 24 -34.43 -10.53 6.00
CA PHE A 24 -33.09 -11.09 6.02
C PHE A 24 -32.53 -10.79 7.40
N ALA A 25 -32.17 -11.83 8.15
CA ALA A 25 -31.40 -11.64 9.38
C ALA A 25 -30.11 -10.92 8.98
N SER A 26 -29.95 -9.66 9.39
CA SER A 26 -28.66 -8.96 9.31
C SER A 26 -27.68 -9.80 10.12
N THR A 27 -26.68 -10.35 9.44
CA THR A 27 -25.56 -10.99 10.11
C THR A 27 -24.69 -9.88 10.65
N THR A 28 -24.92 -9.52 11.92
CA THR A 28 -24.13 -8.51 12.61
C THR A 28 -22.66 -8.93 12.59
N ILE A 29 -21.79 -8.01 12.18
CA ILE A 29 -20.34 -8.19 12.27
C ILE A 29 -19.89 -8.43 13.72
N GLU A 30 -18.96 -9.37 13.92
CA GLU A 30 -18.40 -9.69 15.25
C GLU A 30 -16.90 -10.02 15.16
N ILE A 31 -16.10 -9.45 16.05
CA ILE A 31 -14.69 -9.78 16.30
C ILE A 31 -14.60 -10.68 17.54
N SER A 32 -14.27 -11.96 17.33
CA SER A 32 -14.16 -12.93 18.43
C SER A 32 -12.73 -13.01 19.01
N LYS A 33 -11.70 -12.97 18.16
CA LYS A 33 -10.30 -13.16 18.60
C LYS A 33 -9.29 -12.52 17.66
N VAL A 34 -8.22 -11.96 18.22
CA VAL A 34 -7.03 -11.49 17.49
C VAL A 34 -5.84 -12.37 17.87
N THR A 35 -4.99 -12.74 16.91
CA THR A 35 -3.81 -13.60 17.16
C THR A 35 -2.65 -13.27 16.22
N PRO A 36 -1.45 -12.96 16.73
CA PRO A 36 -1.16 -12.68 18.13
C PRO A 36 -1.92 -11.45 18.65
N ASP A 37 -2.31 -11.47 19.92
CA ASP A 37 -2.94 -10.33 20.62
C ASP A 37 -1.89 -9.43 21.32
N VAL A 38 -0.62 -9.81 21.24
CA VAL A 38 0.51 -9.02 21.73
C VAL A 38 1.51 -8.83 20.60
N LEU A 39 1.78 -7.57 20.29
CA LEU A 39 2.81 -7.15 19.35
C LEU A 39 3.87 -6.34 20.07
N ARG A 40 4.97 -6.10 19.39
CA ARG A 40 6.07 -5.25 19.85
C ARG A 40 6.38 -4.17 18.82
N GLN A 41 6.88 -3.05 19.31
CA GLN A 41 7.52 -2.04 18.47
C GLN A 41 8.56 -2.71 17.54
N ASN A 42 8.67 -2.25 16.30
CA ASN A 42 9.52 -2.79 15.24
C ASN A 42 9.12 -4.20 14.73
N ASP A 43 7.93 -4.71 15.07
CA ASP A 43 7.46 -5.99 14.52
C ASP A 43 7.05 -5.84 13.05
N ILE A 44 7.40 -6.83 12.23
CA ILE A 44 6.80 -7.08 10.92
C ILE A 44 6.19 -8.48 10.98
N THR A 45 4.87 -8.59 10.93
CA THR A 45 4.21 -9.86 11.19
C THR A 45 2.83 -9.95 10.55
N ILE A 46 2.21 -11.12 10.67
CA ILE A 46 0.83 -11.36 10.25
C ILE A 46 -0.03 -11.54 11.49
N ILE A 47 -1.11 -10.75 11.59
CA ILE A 47 -2.17 -10.99 12.56
C ILE A 47 -3.35 -11.69 11.90
N THR A 48 -4.07 -12.50 12.67
CA THR A 48 -5.32 -13.14 12.29
C THR A 48 -6.42 -12.69 13.22
N ILE A 49 -7.48 -12.12 12.66
CA ILE A 49 -8.71 -11.75 13.35
C ILE A 49 -9.76 -12.78 12.97
N LYS A 50 -10.34 -13.47 13.94
CA LYS A 50 -11.47 -14.38 13.78
C LYS A 50 -12.76 -13.68 14.19
N GLY A 51 -13.86 -14.07 13.56
CA GLY A 51 -15.15 -13.44 13.75
C GLY A 51 -16.24 -14.03 12.88
N GLU A 52 -17.31 -13.28 12.69
CA GLU A 52 -18.42 -13.58 11.79
C GLU A 52 -18.86 -12.28 11.09
N GLY A 53 -19.54 -12.39 9.95
CA GLY A 53 -20.15 -11.26 9.26
C GLY A 53 -19.18 -10.33 8.52
N PHE A 54 -17.89 -10.67 8.37
CA PHE A 54 -16.96 -9.85 7.60
C PHE A 54 -17.31 -9.87 6.10
N GLN A 55 -17.21 -8.71 5.46
CA GLN A 55 -17.39 -8.57 4.03
C GLN A 55 -16.05 -8.44 3.32
N GLU A 56 -16.03 -8.79 2.04
CA GLU A 56 -14.92 -8.42 1.17
C GLU A 56 -14.76 -6.89 1.22
N ASP A 57 -13.52 -6.41 1.20
CA ASP A 57 -13.16 -4.99 1.34
C ASP A 57 -13.52 -4.31 2.67
N ALA A 58 -13.77 -5.06 3.75
CA ALA A 58 -13.89 -4.47 5.08
C ALA A 58 -12.62 -3.73 5.51
N GLU A 59 -12.78 -2.55 6.11
CA GLU A 59 -11.70 -1.73 6.64
C GLU A 59 -11.27 -2.24 8.02
N LEU A 60 -9.96 -2.33 8.24
CA LEU A 60 -9.38 -2.74 9.52
C LEU A 60 -8.59 -1.57 10.13
N ASP A 61 -8.89 -1.22 11.37
CA ASP A 61 -8.14 -0.24 12.17
C ASP A 61 -7.57 -0.91 13.43
N LEU A 62 -6.25 -0.76 13.61
CA LEU A 62 -5.47 -1.29 14.73
C LEU A 62 -4.92 -0.18 15.65
N GLY A 63 -5.20 1.08 15.32
CA GLY A 63 -4.73 2.28 15.97
C GLY A 63 -3.39 2.80 15.44
N GLU A 64 -3.08 4.05 15.81
CA GLU A 64 -1.86 4.76 15.41
C GLU A 64 -0.56 4.01 15.80
N GLY A 65 0.42 4.06 14.89
CA GLY A 65 1.72 3.39 15.00
C GLY A 65 1.72 1.96 14.43
N ILE A 66 0.66 1.55 13.74
CA ILE A 66 0.54 0.24 13.09
C ILE A 66 0.11 0.46 11.65
N THR A 67 0.93 0.00 10.71
CA THR A 67 0.64 0.08 9.27
C THR A 67 0.16 -1.29 8.77
N ILE A 68 -0.95 -1.31 8.03
CA ILE A 68 -1.46 -2.51 7.37
C ILE A 68 -0.93 -2.55 5.94
N LEU A 69 -0.16 -3.58 5.61
CA LEU A 69 0.47 -3.77 4.30
C LEU A 69 -0.44 -4.53 3.33
N SER A 70 -1.22 -5.48 3.83
CA SER A 70 -2.17 -6.26 3.04
C SER A 70 -3.21 -6.95 3.93
N THR A 71 -4.37 -7.26 3.35
CA THR A 71 -5.46 -7.99 4.01
C THR A 71 -6.03 -9.09 3.10
N ASP A 72 -6.30 -10.26 3.67
CA ASP A 72 -7.07 -11.35 3.08
C ASP A 72 -8.30 -11.59 3.97
N ILE A 73 -9.49 -11.29 3.42
CA ILE A 73 -10.75 -11.22 4.16
C ILE A 73 -11.71 -12.30 3.67
N THR A 74 -12.23 -13.08 4.62
CA THR A 74 -13.33 -14.02 4.43
C THR A 74 -14.40 -13.74 5.48
N LYS A 75 -15.62 -14.24 5.29
CA LYS A 75 -16.74 -14.04 6.23
C LYS A 75 -16.46 -14.33 7.71
N LYS A 76 -15.43 -15.12 8.02
CA LYS A 76 -15.10 -15.53 9.41
C LYS A 76 -13.69 -15.17 9.85
N LYS A 77 -12.89 -14.57 8.97
CA LYS A 77 -11.46 -14.37 9.23
C LYS A 77 -10.87 -13.25 8.37
N ILE A 78 -10.10 -12.37 9.01
CA ILE A 78 -9.19 -11.42 8.36
C ILE A 78 -7.76 -11.84 8.69
N LYS A 79 -6.91 -11.99 7.68
CA LYS A 79 -5.45 -12.06 7.85
C LYS A 79 -4.86 -10.74 7.38
N ALA A 80 -4.10 -10.06 8.23
CA ALA A 80 -3.46 -8.79 7.90
C ALA A 80 -1.95 -8.88 8.09
N GLN A 81 -1.18 -8.53 7.07
CA GLN A 81 0.26 -8.30 7.21
C GLN A 81 0.46 -6.86 7.68
N ILE A 82 1.24 -6.66 8.73
CA ILE A 82 1.40 -5.37 9.39
C ILE A 82 2.85 -5.06 9.73
N THR A 83 3.13 -3.77 9.95
CA THR A 83 4.32 -3.28 10.65
C THR A 83 3.90 -2.49 11.89
N VAL A 84 4.70 -2.54 12.95
CA VAL A 84 4.52 -1.74 14.17
C VAL A 84 5.69 -0.78 14.30
N ASP A 85 5.42 0.50 14.40
CA ASP A 85 6.44 1.54 14.45
C ASP A 85 7.26 1.45 15.75
N LEU A 86 8.49 1.96 15.70
CA LEU A 86 9.41 1.92 16.85
C LEU A 86 8.93 2.80 18.00
N ASP A 87 8.14 3.84 17.71
CA ASP A 87 7.56 4.80 18.65
C ASP A 87 6.07 4.54 18.96
N ALA A 88 5.47 3.47 18.41
CA ALA A 88 4.07 3.12 18.65
C ALA A 88 3.75 3.08 20.16
N SER A 89 2.74 3.85 20.58
CA SER A 89 2.36 3.97 21.99
C SER A 89 2.07 2.60 22.63
N LEU A 90 2.70 2.36 23.78
CA LEU A 90 2.57 1.09 24.50
C LEU A 90 1.19 0.94 25.14
N GLY A 91 0.74 -0.31 25.30
CA GLY A 91 -0.50 -0.62 26.02
C GLY A 91 -1.57 -1.26 25.16
N LYS A 92 -2.78 -1.35 25.71
CA LYS A 92 -3.93 -1.99 25.06
C LYS A 92 -4.48 -1.08 23.95
N ARG A 93 -4.84 -1.68 22.81
CA ARG A 93 -5.46 -1.02 21.66
C ARG A 93 -6.81 -1.65 21.35
N THR A 94 -7.73 -0.85 20.83
CA THR A 94 -9.00 -1.33 20.27
C THR A 94 -8.73 -1.78 18.84
N VAL A 95 -9.32 -2.90 18.44
CA VAL A 95 -9.34 -3.34 17.04
C VAL A 95 -10.73 -3.05 16.50
N VAL A 96 -10.83 -2.36 15.37
CA VAL A 96 -12.10 -2.00 14.74
C VAL A 96 -12.14 -2.60 13.35
N VAL A 97 -13.28 -3.19 12.99
CA VAL A 97 -13.56 -3.62 11.62
C VAL A 97 -14.84 -2.95 11.16
N THR A 98 -14.81 -2.33 9.98
CA THR A 98 -15.97 -1.65 9.36
C THR A 98 -16.23 -2.29 8.00
N ASN A 99 -17.40 -2.87 7.81
CA ASN A 99 -17.82 -3.42 6.52
C ASN A 99 -18.24 -2.28 5.54
N PRO A 100 -18.24 -2.54 4.22
CA PRO A 100 -18.67 -1.57 3.20
C PRO A 100 -20.11 -1.08 3.33
N ASP A 101 -20.99 -1.86 3.98
CA ASP A 101 -22.37 -1.47 4.29
C ASP A 101 -22.48 -0.54 5.51
N GLY A 102 -21.36 -0.25 6.17
CA GLY A 102 -21.26 0.62 7.34
C GLY A 102 -21.47 -0.10 8.68
N GLU A 103 -21.77 -1.40 8.70
CA GLU A 103 -21.78 -2.16 9.94
C GLU A 103 -20.35 -2.28 10.50
N LYS A 104 -20.20 -2.15 11.82
CA LYS A 104 -18.88 -2.21 12.48
C LYS A 104 -18.93 -2.97 13.80
N ASP A 105 -17.79 -3.55 14.17
CA ASP A 105 -17.54 -4.06 15.52
C ASP A 105 -16.20 -3.57 16.08
N GLU A 106 -16.12 -3.48 17.40
CA GLU A 106 -14.97 -2.94 18.14
C GLU A 106 -14.53 -3.89 19.27
N LYS A 107 -13.35 -4.50 19.11
CA LYS A 107 -12.71 -5.28 20.18
C LYS A 107 -11.82 -4.41 21.05
N LYS A 108 -12.40 -3.79 22.07
CA LYS A 108 -11.65 -3.02 23.08
C LYS A 108 -10.59 -3.89 23.77
N GLY A 109 -9.34 -3.43 23.72
CA GLY A 109 -8.20 -4.18 24.26
C GLY A 109 -7.91 -5.50 23.54
N GLY A 110 -8.37 -5.66 22.30
CA GLY A 110 -8.11 -6.84 21.46
C GLY A 110 -6.65 -7.01 21.06
N LEU A 111 -5.84 -5.96 21.24
CA LEU A 111 -4.41 -5.96 20.94
C LEU A 111 -3.63 -5.27 22.07
N ARG A 112 -2.37 -5.64 22.29
CA ARG A 112 -1.46 -4.95 23.21
C ARG A 112 -0.09 -4.76 22.58
N ILE A 113 0.37 -3.50 22.56
CA ILE A 113 1.72 -3.15 22.14
C ILE A 113 2.66 -3.18 23.34
N LYS A 114 3.77 -3.88 23.19
CA LYS A 114 4.89 -3.90 24.14
C LYS A 114 6.14 -3.29 23.51
N LYS A 115 7.10 -2.95 24.35
CA LYS A 115 8.45 -2.66 23.89
C LYS A 115 9.05 -3.88 23.19
N CYS A 116 9.89 -3.69 22.18
CA CYS A 116 10.74 -4.75 21.63
C CYS A 116 11.63 -5.38 22.72
N LYS A 117 12.19 -6.57 22.47
CA LYS A 117 12.94 -7.34 23.48
C LYS A 117 14.42 -6.94 23.55
N GLU A 118 15.10 -6.94 22.40
CA GLU A 118 16.52 -6.65 22.21
C GLU A 118 16.64 -5.83 20.91
N ASP A 119 17.69 -5.01 20.77
CA ASP A 119 17.89 -4.09 19.63
C ASP A 119 16.75 -3.08 19.39
N CYS A 120 16.15 -2.57 20.47
CA CYS A 120 15.23 -1.42 20.45
C CYS A 120 15.93 -0.07 20.22
N GLN A 121 17.11 -0.08 19.59
CA GLN A 121 17.81 1.12 19.17
C GLN A 121 17.75 1.14 17.65
N GLU A 122 17.49 2.32 17.07
CA GLU A 122 17.74 2.49 15.65
C GLU A 122 19.18 2.02 15.31
N PRO A 123 19.40 1.38 14.15
CA PRO A 123 20.72 0.90 13.76
C PRO A 123 21.79 2.00 13.99
N VAL A 124 22.83 1.71 14.77
CA VAL A 124 23.97 2.63 14.90
C VAL A 124 24.72 2.65 13.57
N PRO A 125 24.94 3.84 12.96
CA PRO A 125 25.54 3.90 11.64
C PRO A 125 26.98 3.41 11.58
N PHE A 126 27.35 2.89 10.42
CA PHE A 126 28.69 2.49 10.00
C PHE A 126 29.75 3.57 10.30
N ALA A 127 30.92 3.18 10.79
CA ALA A 127 32.03 4.08 11.09
C ALA A 127 33.08 4.06 9.94
N GLY A 128 32.96 4.81 8.84
CA GLY A 128 32.32 6.11 8.68
C GLY A 128 31.17 6.18 7.67
N ASN A 129 30.22 7.05 8.01
CA ASN A 129 28.82 6.88 7.70
C ASN A 129 28.40 7.56 6.37
N PRO A 130 27.87 6.85 5.35
CA PRO A 130 27.17 7.44 4.19
C PRO A 130 25.77 8.03 4.43
N ILE A 131 25.14 7.87 5.60
CA ILE A 131 23.84 8.51 5.95
C ILE A 131 23.81 10.05 5.82
N PRO A 132 24.88 10.80 6.14
CA PRO A 132 24.94 12.24 5.92
C PRO A 132 24.69 12.66 4.46
N ILE A 133 24.76 11.74 3.48
CA ILE A 133 24.57 12.05 2.05
C ILE A 133 23.09 11.97 1.64
N HIS A 134 22.24 11.24 2.39
CA HIS A 134 20.80 11.08 2.11
C HIS A 134 19.88 11.82 3.11
N ASP A 135 20.39 12.21 4.29
CA ASP A 135 19.67 13.17 5.14
C ASP A 135 19.68 14.54 4.47
N LYS A 136 18.51 15.02 4.03
CA LYS A 136 18.35 16.35 3.40
C LYS A 136 18.83 17.52 4.27
N ASN A 137 18.91 17.32 5.58
CA ASN A 137 19.33 18.35 6.54
C ASN A 137 20.83 18.24 6.90
N SER A 138 21.53 17.21 6.42
CA SER A 138 22.95 17.03 6.67
C SER A 138 23.79 17.95 5.80
N SER A 139 24.88 18.47 6.37
CA SER A 139 25.89 19.26 5.64
C SER A 139 26.63 18.49 4.54
N GLN A 140 26.44 17.18 4.48
CA GLN A 140 27.02 16.28 3.48
C GLN A 140 25.98 15.77 2.48
N TYR A 141 24.73 16.27 2.51
CA TYR A 141 23.66 15.86 1.59
C TYR A 141 24.06 16.13 0.14
N ARG A 142 23.90 15.13 -0.73
CA ARG A 142 24.24 15.25 -2.15
C ARG A 142 23.09 14.74 -3.00
N THR A 143 22.76 15.50 -4.02
CA THR A 143 21.77 15.12 -5.03
C THR A 143 22.41 14.76 -6.36
N ASP A 144 23.74 14.63 -6.43
CA ASP A 144 24.50 14.34 -7.65
C ASP A 144 25.00 12.89 -7.67
N CYS A 145 24.05 11.96 -7.73
CA CYS A 145 24.27 10.51 -7.63
C CYS A 145 25.27 9.95 -8.67
N SER A 146 25.21 10.46 -9.90
CA SER A 146 25.98 10.00 -11.06
C SER A 146 27.33 10.73 -11.24
N SER A 147 27.68 11.61 -10.30
CA SER A 147 28.95 12.35 -10.34
C SER A 147 30.16 11.44 -10.05
N THR A 148 31.35 12.03 -10.04
CA THR A 148 32.64 11.34 -10.00
C THR A 148 32.91 10.47 -8.78
N SER A 149 32.04 10.46 -7.76
CA SER A 149 32.37 9.88 -6.45
C SER A 149 31.65 8.58 -6.07
N CYS A 150 30.44 8.29 -6.59
CA CYS A 150 29.62 7.19 -6.04
C CYS A 150 29.04 6.21 -7.07
N HIS A 151 28.28 6.67 -8.09
CA HIS A 151 27.57 5.76 -9.02
C HIS A 151 27.81 6.01 -10.51
N LYS A 152 28.94 6.61 -10.90
CA LYS A 152 29.27 6.92 -12.31
C LYS A 152 29.22 5.70 -13.24
N SER A 153 29.47 4.49 -12.74
CA SER A 153 29.49 3.26 -13.55
C SER A 153 28.10 2.78 -13.95
N ILE A 154 27.04 3.13 -13.21
CA ILE A 154 25.67 2.63 -13.50
C ILE A 154 25.15 3.10 -14.86
N LEU A 155 25.60 4.28 -15.30
CA LEU A 155 25.26 4.86 -16.61
C LEU A 155 26.18 4.38 -17.74
N LYS A 156 27.09 3.44 -17.46
CA LYS A 156 28.02 2.85 -18.43
C LYS A 156 27.81 1.34 -18.58
N GLU A 157 26.79 0.78 -17.95
CA GLU A 157 26.49 -0.64 -17.99
C GLU A 157 26.07 -1.05 -19.39
N THR A 158 26.67 -2.11 -19.91
CA THR A 158 26.36 -2.70 -21.22
C THR A 158 25.65 -4.02 -21.05
N SER A 159 24.67 -4.30 -21.91
CA SER A 159 24.02 -5.61 -22.00
C SER A 159 24.97 -6.62 -22.66
N LEU A 160 24.74 -7.91 -22.40
CA LEU A 160 25.39 -9.00 -23.13
C LEU A 160 24.98 -9.00 -24.62
N ASP A 161 23.78 -8.50 -24.92
CA ASP A 161 23.34 -8.19 -26.28
C ASP A 161 23.51 -6.70 -26.53
N SER A 162 24.47 -6.33 -27.39
CA SER A 162 24.79 -4.93 -27.70
C SER A 162 23.67 -4.17 -28.41
N SER A 163 22.65 -4.86 -28.94
CA SER A 163 21.46 -4.23 -29.52
C SER A 163 20.47 -3.73 -28.46
N ILE A 164 20.67 -4.12 -27.20
CA ILE A 164 19.77 -3.82 -26.09
C ILE A 164 20.50 -2.95 -25.06
N MET A 165 19.94 -1.78 -24.77
CA MET A 165 20.44 -0.95 -23.68
C MET A 165 20.04 -1.54 -22.32
N THR A 166 20.92 -1.44 -21.33
CA THR A 166 20.57 -1.77 -19.93
C THR A 166 19.53 -0.79 -19.40
N PHE A 167 18.78 -1.21 -18.39
CA PHE A 167 17.64 -0.43 -17.88
C PHE A 167 18.03 0.99 -17.44
N HIS A 168 19.12 1.15 -16.67
CA HIS A 168 19.57 2.46 -16.21
C HIS A 168 20.02 3.36 -17.36
N VAL A 169 20.79 2.82 -18.31
CA VAL A 169 21.24 3.57 -19.49
C VAL A 169 20.03 3.98 -20.35
N LEU A 170 19.09 3.08 -20.60
CA LEU A 170 17.86 3.36 -21.34
C LEU A 170 17.03 4.45 -20.64
N LYS A 171 16.70 4.28 -19.36
CA LYS A 171 15.78 5.20 -18.67
C LYS A 171 16.38 6.57 -18.36
N VAL A 172 17.71 6.66 -18.18
CA VAL A 172 18.37 7.90 -17.78
C VAL A 172 18.97 8.66 -18.97
N LEU A 173 19.51 7.97 -19.98
CA LEU A 173 20.25 8.58 -21.09
C LEU A 173 19.51 8.61 -22.43
N ASP A 174 18.57 7.68 -22.69
CA ASP A 174 17.82 7.70 -23.95
C ASP A 174 16.91 8.93 -24.04
N PRO A 175 17.00 9.76 -25.09
CA PRO A 175 16.26 11.01 -25.16
C PRO A 175 14.74 10.82 -25.32
N ASP A 176 14.30 9.72 -25.93
CA ASP A 176 12.88 9.46 -26.16
C ASP A 176 12.16 9.01 -24.90
N ILE A 177 12.86 8.26 -24.05
CA ILE A 177 12.31 7.71 -22.81
C ILE A 177 12.62 8.59 -21.59
N SER A 178 13.80 9.21 -21.52
CA SER A 178 14.24 9.91 -20.32
C SER A 178 13.68 11.33 -20.15
N LYS A 179 12.94 11.83 -21.15
CA LYS A 179 12.31 13.16 -21.12
C LYS A 179 11.26 13.36 -20.03
N TYR A 180 10.76 12.27 -19.43
CA TYR A 180 9.63 12.29 -18.50
C TYR A 180 10.00 12.44 -17.01
N PHE A 181 11.27 12.25 -16.61
CA PHE A 181 11.62 12.03 -15.18
C PHE A 181 12.61 13.05 -14.59
N GLY A 182 12.61 14.28 -15.09
CA GLY A 182 13.50 15.34 -14.62
C GLY A 182 14.62 15.66 -15.61
N LYS A 183 15.16 16.87 -15.51
CA LYS A 183 16.03 17.46 -16.56
C LYS A 183 17.48 16.96 -16.52
N THR A 184 17.94 16.38 -15.42
CA THR A 184 19.33 15.90 -15.25
C THR A 184 19.34 14.42 -14.88
N PRO A 185 20.43 13.67 -15.17
CA PRO A 185 20.55 12.27 -14.77
C PRO A 185 20.23 12.04 -13.28
N ASP A 186 20.76 12.88 -12.39
CA ASP A 186 20.55 12.69 -10.95
C ASP A 186 19.10 12.94 -10.51
N LYS A 187 18.41 13.91 -11.14
CA LYS A 187 16.98 14.12 -10.88
C LYS A 187 16.13 12.94 -11.34
N LYS A 188 16.54 12.24 -12.40
CA LYS A 188 15.90 11.01 -12.87
C LYS A 188 16.15 9.84 -11.91
N CYS A 189 17.37 9.72 -11.37
CA CYS A 189 17.66 8.77 -10.30
C CYS A 189 16.77 9.01 -9.08
N LEU A 190 16.68 10.26 -8.60
CA LEU A 190 15.83 10.62 -7.48
C LEU A 190 14.34 10.36 -7.77
N TYR A 191 13.87 10.57 -9.01
CA TYR A 191 12.47 10.27 -9.36
C TYR A 191 12.13 8.79 -9.18
N CYS A 192 12.97 7.89 -9.70
CA CYS A 192 12.72 6.45 -9.62
C CYS A 192 13.03 5.87 -8.23
N HIS A 193 14.03 6.43 -7.53
CA HIS A 193 14.47 5.93 -6.23
C HIS A 193 13.93 6.72 -5.04
N LYS A 194 12.99 7.65 -5.24
CA LYS A 194 12.40 8.47 -4.16
C LYS A 194 11.81 7.63 -3.01
N ASP A 195 11.35 6.42 -3.31
CA ASP A 195 10.70 5.50 -2.37
C ASP A 195 11.56 4.25 -2.08
N THR A 196 12.79 4.22 -2.60
CA THR A 196 13.74 3.12 -2.40
C THR A 196 14.69 3.48 -1.27
N ASP A 197 14.67 2.66 -0.23
CA ASP A 197 15.51 2.85 0.94
C ASP A 197 16.99 2.54 0.61
N LEU A 198 17.88 3.52 0.79
CA LEU A 198 19.31 3.44 0.48
C LEU A 198 20.13 3.37 1.79
N ILE A 199 19.87 2.36 2.64
CA ILE A 199 20.60 2.18 3.91
C ILE A 199 21.91 1.41 3.71
N GLU A 200 22.86 1.69 4.60
CA GLU A 200 24.15 1.03 4.79
C GLU A 200 24.08 -0.52 4.74
N HIS A 201 25.17 -1.13 4.28
CA HIS A 201 25.34 -2.56 4.00
C HIS A 201 24.71 -3.11 2.70
N SER A 202 24.30 -2.25 1.78
CA SER A 202 23.85 -2.66 0.43
C SER A 202 24.98 -3.19 -0.49
N ALA A 203 26.08 -3.71 0.07
CA ALA A 203 27.14 -4.38 -0.70
C ALA A 203 26.50 -5.48 -1.56
N GLY A 204 26.40 -5.21 -2.86
CA GLY A 204 25.99 -6.16 -3.89
C GLY A 204 24.48 -6.29 -4.16
N ASN A 205 23.56 -5.78 -3.34
CA ASN A 205 22.11 -5.85 -3.61
C ASN A 205 21.33 -4.72 -2.90
N ILE A 206 20.75 -3.80 -3.69
CA ILE A 206 19.73 -2.84 -3.25
C ILE A 206 18.51 -3.66 -2.79
N ARG A 207 18.21 -3.73 -1.49
CA ARG A 207 17.16 -4.63 -0.96
C ARG A 207 15.74 -4.08 -1.03
N ARG A 208 15.51 -2.92 -1.63
CA ARG A 208 14.24 -2.62 -2.28
C ARG A 208 14.52 -2.38 -3.75
N ASN A 209 13.91 -3.18 -4.61
CA ASN A 209 13.75 -2.74 -5.99
C ASN A 209 12.97 -1.43 -5.96
N VAL A 210 13.24 -0.54 -6.93
CA VAL A 210 12.34 0.57 -7.26
C VAL A 210 10.91 0.05 -7.17
N ASP A 211 10.05 0.77 -6.43
CA ASP A 211 8.66 0.36 -6.31
C ASP A 211 8.10 0.15 -7.73
N VAL A 212 7.67 -1.08 -7.99
CA VAL A 212 7.17 -1.50 -9.30
C VAL A 212 5.91 -0.72 -9.68
N SER A 213 5.25 -0.05 -8.73
CA SER A 213 4.18 0.92 -8.98
C SER A 213 4.65 2.09 -9.86
N ILE A 214 5.92 2.51 -9.77
CA ILE A 214 6.49 3.56 -10.62
C ILE A 214 6.57 3.09 -12.08
N CYS A 215 6.71 1.78 -12.31
CA CYS A 215 6.69 1.19 -13.64
C CYS A 215 5.29 1.20 -14.27
N HIS A 216 4.21 1.22 -13.47
CA HIS A 216 2.83 1.28 -13.97
C HIS A 216 2.61 2.47 -14.90
N TYR A 217 3.22 3.62 -14.60
CA TYR A 217 3.10 4.84 -15.40
C TYR A 217 3.64 4.70 -16.83
N CYS A 218 4.49 3.72 -17.11
CA CYS A 218 5.00 3.46 -18.46
C CYS A 218 4.46 2.18 -19.09
N HIS A 219 4.05 1.19 -18.29
CA HIS A 219 3.78 -0.17 -18.75
C HIS A 219 2.30 -0.54 -18.77
N THR A 220 1.39 0.40 -18.51
CA THR A 220 -0.05 0.15 -18.56
C THR A 220 -0.75 0.81 -19.74
N LYS A 221 -1.94 0.30 -20.04
CA LYS A 221 -2.74 0.69 -21.19
C LYS A 221 -3.12 2.17 -21.11
N GLY A 222 -2.82 2.90 -22.18
CA GLY A 222 -3.15 4.33 -22.32
C GLY A 222 -2.12 5.31 -21.74
N ASN A 223 -0.95 4.85 -21.32
CA ASN A 223 0.10 5.69 -20.72
C ASN A 223 1.26 6.04 -21.67
N ILE A 224 2.26 6.78 -21.16
CA ILE A 224 3.33 7.45 -21.94
C ILE A 224 4.34 6.52 -22.65
N GLY A 225 4.36 5.23 -22.31
CA GLY A 225 5.24 4.22 -22.89
C GLY A 225 4.52 3.36 -23.92
N LYS A 226 5.28 2.69 -24.80
CA LYS A 226 4.71 1.59 -25.59
C LYS A 226 4.31 0.48 -24.62
N GLU A 227 3.06 0.01 -24.70
CA GLU A 227 2.59 -1.17 -23.97
C GLU A 227 3.59 -2.32 -24.17
N PHE A 228 4.15 -2.82 -23.08
CA PHE A 228 5.13 -3.92 -23.13
C PHE A 228 4.46 -5.28 -23.35
N TYR A 229 3.16 -5.37 -23.05
CA TYR A 229 2.34 -6.54 -23.26
C TYR A 229 1.17 -6.14 -24.16
N LYS A 230 1.35 -6.36 -25.47
CA LYS A 230 0.25 -6.46 -26.43
C LYS A 230 0.09 -7.92 -26.82
#